data_AF-A0A7C3DEX4-F1
#
_entry.id   AF-A0A7C3DEX4-F1
#
_cell.length_a   1.000
_cell.length_b   1.000
_cell.length_c   1.000
_cell.angle_alpha   90.00
_cell.angle_beta   90.00
_cell.angle_gamma   90.00
#
_symmetry.space_group_name_H-M   'P 1'
#
loop_
_entity.id
_entity.type
_entity.pdbx_description
1 polymer ?
#
loop_
_entity_poly.entity_id
_entity_poly.type
_entity_poly.pdbx_seq_one_letter_code
_entity_poly.pdbx_strand_id
1 'polypeptide(L)'
;MTSNRNKSKTMIIRGITKDGRKFRPSDWAERMSGMLSHFGEDHRVYYSPKLRPISIEGIKCIAIDTSLKQSHPEIFKQIMNFAKRNELNIVDEASV
;
A
#
# COMPACT_ATOMS: atom_id res chain seq x y z
N MET A 1 27.19 17.36 -5.19
CA MET A 1 26.22 17.10 -4.10
C MET A 1 25.17 16.12 -4.62
N THR A 2 25.51 14.83 -4.69
CA THR A 2 24.60 13.79 -5.18
C THR A 2 23.72 13.34 -4.02
N SER A 3 22.41 13.52 -4.17
CA SER A 3 21.38 13.26 -3.17
C SER A 3 21.55 11.87 -2.55
N ASN A 4 21.84 11.84 -1.25
CA ASN A 4 21.70 10.64 -0.43
C ASN A 4 20.21 10.34 -0.30
N ARG A 5 19.64 9.71 -1.34
CA ARG A 5 18.26 9.21 -1.31
C ARG A 5 18.28 8.06 -0.33
N ASN A 6 18.00 8.36 0.94
CA ASN A 6 17.56 7.38 1.92
C ASN A 6 16.60 6.46 1.16
N LYS A 7 17.02 5.22 0.88
CA LYS A 7 16.17 4.21 0.25
C LYS A 7 15.08 3.92 1.27
N SER A 8 14.03 4.74 1.30
CA SER A 8 12.81 4.38 1.99
C SER A 8 12.39 3.06 1.37
N LYS A 9 12.42 2.01 2.20
CA LYS A 9 11.99 0.69 1.75
C LYS A 9 10.48 0.79 1.53
N THR A 10 10.04 0.46 0.33
CA THR A 10 8.62 0.33 0.01
C THR A 10 8.24 -1.14 0.17
N MET A 11 7.18 -1.40 0.91
CA MET A 11 6.57 -2.71 1.02
C MET A 11 5.32 -2.74 0.13
N ILE A 12 5.11 -3.86 -0.55
CA ILE A 12 3.94 -4.10 -1.40
C ILE A 12 3.07 -5.16 -0.75
N ILE A 13 1.79 -4.85 -0.56
CA ILE A 13 0.78 -5.83 -0.20
C ILE A 13 0.03 -6.20 -1.47
N ARG A 14 0.20 -7.44 -1.92
CA ARG A 14 -0.44 -7.95 -3.14
C ARG A 14 -1.87 -8.35 -2.85
N GLY A 15 -2.79 -8.06 -3.77
CA GLY A 15 -4.15 -8.60 -3.78
C GLY A 15 -4.19 -10.07 -4.18
N ILE A 16 -3.20 -10.85 -3.71
CA ILE A 16 -3.11 -12.29 -3.85
C ILE A 16 -2.92 -12.84 -2.44
N THR A 17 -3.82 -13.71 -2.03
CA THR A 17 -3.74 -14.44 -0.77
C THR A 17 -2.59 -15.45 -0.82
N LYS A 18 -2.12 -15.92 0.34
CA LYS A 18 -1.00 -16.87 0.47
C LYS A 18 -1.24 -18.20 -0.25
N ASP A 19 -2.51 -18.59 -0.44
CA ASP A 19 -2.94 -19.75 -1.22
C ASP A 19 -3.06 -19.46 -2.73
N GLY A 20 -2.65 -18.28 -3.19
CA GLY A 20 -2.54 -17.93 -4.61
C GLY A 20 -3.81 -17.38 -5.25
N ARG A 21 -4.86 -17.09 -4.47
CA ARG A 21 -6.15 -16.58 -4.99
C ARG A 21 -6.16 -15.06 -5.08
N LYS A 22 -6.84 -14.51 -6.09
CA LYS A 22 -7.07 -13.05 -6.19
C LYS A 22 -8.00 -12.60 -5.07
N PHE A 23 -7.56 -11.62 -4.30
CA PHE A 23 -8.34 -11.01 -3.25
C PHE A 23 -9.46 -10.13 -3.83
N ARG A 24 -10.62 -10.12 -3.16
CA ARG A 24 -11.80 -9.36 -3.54
C ARG A 24 -12.33 -8.59 -2.31
N PRO A 25 -13.04 -7.46 -2.52
CA PRO A 25 -13.41 -6.86 -3.81
C PRO A 25 -12.21 -6.24 -4.55
N SER A 26 -12.36 -5.98 -5.85
CA SER A 26 -11.26 -5.47 -6.70
C SER A 26 -10.83 -4.05 -6.37
N ASP A 27 -11.65 -3.29 -5.66
CA ASP A 27 -11.41 -1.90 -5.23
C ASP A 27 -10.81 -1.81 -3.81
N TRP A 28 -10.39 -2.94 -3.23
CA TRP A 28 -9.86 -2.98 -1.86
C TRP A 28 -8.62 -2.08 -1.68
N ALA A 29 -7.76 -2.00 -2.71
CA ALA A 29 -6.52 -1.24 -2.67
C ALA A 29 -6.81 0.26 -2.59
N GLU A 30 -7.78 0.73 -3.37
CA GLU A 30 -8.29 2.09 -3.39
C GLU A 30 -8.94 2.45 -2.04
N ARG A 31 -9.77 1.56 -1.48
CA ARG A 31 -10.42 1.75 -0.16
C ARG A 31 -9.41 1.90 0.97
N MET A 32 -8.42 1.00 1.02
CA MET A 32 -7.37 1.04 2.05
C MET A 32 -6.48 2.28 1.89
N SER A 33 -6.14 2.65 0.66
CA SER A 33 -5.32 3.85 0.41
C SER A 33 -6.08 5.14 0.74
N GLY A 34 -7.42 5.10 0.77
CA GLY A 34 -8.28 6.20 1.19
C GLY A 34 -7.98 6.72 2.61
N MET A 35 -7.44 5.88 3.49
CA MET A 35 -7.10 6.25 4.88
C MET A 35 -6.10 7.42 5.00
N LEU A 36 -5.28 7.63 3.97
CA LEU A 36 -4.33 8.74 3.87
C LEU A 36 -4.56 9.60 2.63
N SER A 37 -5.77 9.55 2.08
CA SER A 37 -6.14 10.38 0.95
C SER A 37 -6.77 11.69 1.39
N HIS A 38 -6.70 12.69 0.52
CA HIS A 38 -7.41 13.95 0.67
C HIS A 38 -8.21 14.26 -0.62
N PHE A 39 -9.30 14.99 -0.47
CA PHE A 39 -10.14 15.45 -1.59
C PHE A 39 -9.68 16.83 -2.03
N GLY A 40 -9.21 16.94 -3.26
CA GLY A 40 -8.90 18.24 -3.86
C GLY A 40 -10.16 19.05 -4.17
N GLU A 41 -10.00 20.35 -4.38
CA GLU A 41 -11.07 21.26 -4.82
C GLU A 41 -11.69 20.87 -6.17
N ASP A 42 -10.98 20.04 -6.94
CA ASP A 42 -11.41 19.45 -8.22
C ASP A 42 -12.25 18.17 -8.06
N HIS A 43 -12.68 17.85 -6.83
CA HIS A 43 -13.40 16.62 -6.48
C HIS A 43 -12.62 15.32 -6.76
N ARG A 44 -11.28 15.39 -6.89
CA ARG A 44 -10.43 14.20 -7.07
C ARG A 44 -9.83 13.74 -5.76
N VAL A 45 -9.66 12.43 -5.64
CA VAL A 45 -8.98 11.79 -4.51
C VAL A 45 -7.48 11.77 -4.79
N TYR A 46 -6.71 12.42 -3.93
CA TYR A 46 -5.26 12.42 -3.96
C TYR A 46 -4.73 11.46 -2.89
N TYR A 47 -4.11 10.37 -3.33
CA TYR A 47 -3.48 9.42 -2.41
C TYR A 47 -2.12 9.92 -1.93
N SER A 48 -1.82 9.66 -0.66
CA SER A 48 -0.49 9.93 -0.12
C SER A 48 0.59 9.14 -0.87
N PRO A 49 1.76 9.73 -1.19
CA PRO A 49 2.88 8.98 -1.75
C PRO A 49 3.34 7.81 -0.87
N LYS A 50 3.05 7.86 0.44
CA LYS A 50 3.41 6.83 1.42
C LYS A 50 2.41 5.67 1.49
N LEU A 51 1.22 5.84 0.93
CA LEU A 51 0.16 4.84 0.90
C LEU A 51 -0.70 5.04 -0.35
N ARG A 52 -0.48 4.22 -1.37
CA ARG A 52 -1.14 4.38 -2.67
C ARG A 52 -1.52 3.03 -3.30
N PRO A 53 -2.62 3.00 -4.06
CA PRO A 53 -2.97 1.82 -4.83
C PRO A 53 -2.04 1.72 -6.04
N ILE A 54 -1.59 0.52 -6.36
CA ILE A 54 -0.82 0.21 -7.57
C ILE A 54 -1.39 -1.05 -8.23
N SER A 55 -0.96 -1.34 -9.45
CA SER A 55 -1.28 -2.59 -10.13
C SER A 55 0.01 -3.26 -10.60
N ILE A 56 0.22 -4.51 -10.21
CA ILE A 56 1.37 -5.33 -10.65
C ILE A 56 0.78 -6.54 -11.38
N GLU A 57 1.12 -6.73 -12.65
CA GLU A 57 0.63 -7.85 -13.48
C GLU A 57 -0.92 -7.97 -13.48
N GLY A 58 -1.62 -6.83 -13.50
CA GLY A 58 -3.09 -6.79 -13.43
C GLY A 58 -3.68 -7.20 -12.07
N ILE A 59 -2.86 -7.39 -11.04
CA ILE A 59 -3.29 -7.58 -9.65
C ILE A 59 -3.24 -6.24 -8.93
N LYS A 60 -4.34 -5.91 -8.24
CA LYS A 60 -4.44 -4.74 -7.38
C LYS A 60 -3.62 -4.93 -6.11
N CYS A 61 -2.73 -3.99 -5.84
CA CYS A 61 -1.82 -4.02 -4.71
C CYS A 61 -1.79 -2.64 -4.02
N ILE A 62 -1.19 -2.57 -2.85
CA ILE A 62 -0.91 -1.31 -2.16
C ILE A 62 0.60 -1.18 -1.94
N ALA A 63 1.15 -0.02 -2.28
CA ALA A 63 2.51 0.36 -1.93
C ALA A 63 2.53 1.17 -0.63
N ILE A 64 3.41 0.79 0.29
CA ILE A 64 3.53 1.37 1.62
C ILE A 64 4.99 1.75 1.86
N ASP A 65 5.24 3.04 2.09
CA ASP A 65 6.56 3.50 2.50
C ASP A 65 6.79 3.14 3.98
N THR A 66 7.90 2.48 4.30
CA THR A 66 8.24 2.08 5.68
C THR A 66 8.34 3.25 6.67
N SER A 67 8.57 4.49 6.20
CA SER A 67 8.49 5.70 7.04
C SER A 67 7.10 5.95 7.62
N LEU A 68 6.06 5.28 7.08
CA LEU A 68 4.70 5.31 7.62
C LEU A 68 4.64 4.68 9.02
N LYS A 69 5.52 3.71 9.32
CA LYS A 69 5.62 3.12 10.67
C LYS A 69 5.97 4.16 11.74
N GLN A 70 6.75 5.18 11.39
CA GLN A 70 7.16 6.25 12.31
C GLN A 70 6.17 7.42 12.29
N SER A 71 5.72 7.83 11.10
CA SER A 71 4.85 9.00 10.97
C SER A 71 3.38 8.73 11.33
N HIS A 72 2.86 7.54 11.02
CA HIS A 72 1.47 7.15 11.28
C HIS A 72 1.39 5.68 11.74
N PRO A 73 1.92 5.34 12.93
CA PRO A 73 2.04 3.96 13.40
C PRO A 73 0.71 3.21 13.44
N GLU A 74 -0.39 3.88 13.81
CA GLU A 74 -1.71 3.27 13.87
C GLU A 74 -2.24 2.86 12.48
N ILE A 75 -2.02 3.69 11.46
CA ILE A 75 -2.42 3.37 10.09
C ILE A 75 -1.58 2.22 9.56
N PHE A 76 -0.26 2.26 9.77
CA PHE A 76 0.63 1.17 9.40
C PHE A 76 0.18 -0.16 10.05
N LYS A 77 -0.10 -0.15 11.36
CA LYS A 77 -0.58 -1.33 12.09
C LYS A 77 -1.92 -1.84 11.55
N GLN A 78 -2.87 -0.95 11.25
CA GLN A 78 -4.16 -1.33 10.66
C GLN A 78 -3.99 -2.02 9.30
N ILE A 79 -3.12 -1.50 8.44
CA ILE A 79 -2.85 -2.08 7.12
C ILE A 79 -2.16 -3.45 7.25
N MET A 80 -1.15 -3.57 8.12
CA MET A 80 -0.47 -4.84 8.35
C MET A 80 -1.42 -5.89 8.96
N ASN A 81 -2.29 -5.48 9.88
CA ASN A 81 -3.34 -6.36 10.43
C ASN A 81 -4.38 -6.75 9.37
N PHE A 82 -4.74 -5.84 8.46
CA PHE A 82 -5.62 -6.15 7.34
C PHE A 82 -5.00 -7.23 6.44
N ALA A 83 -3.74 -7.07 6.04
CA ALA A 83 -3.06 -8.05 5.22
C ALA A 83 -2.90 -9.40 5.92
N LYS A 84 -2.58 -9.40 7.22
CA LYS A 84 -2.49 -10.63 8.01
C LYS A 84 -3.84 -11.36 8.10
N ARG A 85 -4.93 -10.64 8.39
CA ARG A 85 -6.28 -11.22 8.53
C ARG A 85 -6.80 -11.81 7.22
N ASN A 86 -6.48 -11.18 6.10
CA ASN A 86 -6.89 -11.63 4.77
C ASN A 86 -5.82 -12.50 4.10
N GLU A 87 -4.80 -12.91 4.84
CA GLU A 87 -3.70 -13.76 4.35
C GLU A 87 -3.05 -13.23 3.06
N LEU A 88 -2.93 -11.92 2.91
CA LEU A 88 -2.34 -11.31 1.72
C LEU A 88 -0.82 -11.48 1.71
N ASN A 89 -0.27 -11.64 0.52
CA ASN A 89 1.18 -11.66 0.33
C ASN A 89 1.77 -10.27 0.51
N ILE A 90 2.82 -10.19 1.31
CA ILE A 90 3.59 -8.97 1.54
C ILE A 90 4.99 -9.21 1.03
N VAL A 91 5.47 -8.32 0.17
CA VAL A 91 6.79 -8.42 -0.47
C VAL A 91 7.47 -7.06 -0.45
N ASP A 92 8.80 -7.02 -0.48
CA ASP A 92 9.52 -5.78 -0.72
C ASP A 92 9.35 -5.35 -2.18
N GLU A 93 9.29 -4.04 -2.44
CA GLU A 93 9.20 -3.50 -3.80
C GLU A 93 10.41 -3.91 -4.67
N ALA A 94 11.56 -4.19 -4.07
CA ALA A 94 12.73 -4.69 -4.80
C ALA A 94 12.62 -6.15 -5.25
N SER A 95 11.58 -6.87 -4.80
CA SER A 95 11.36 -8.29 -5.06
C SER A 95 10.16 -8.56 -5.99
N VAL A 96 9.53 -7.50 -6.52
CA VAL A 96 8.44 -7.54 -7.51
C VAL A 96 8.91 -7.04 -8.86
#